data_AF-H3DJ14-F1
#
_entry.id   AF-H3DJ14-F1
#
_cell.length_a   1.000
_cell.length_b   1.000
_cell.length_c   1.000
_cell.angle_alpha   90.00
_cell.angle_beta   90.00
_cell.angle_gamma   90.00
#
_symmetry.space_group_name_H-M   'P 1'
#
loop_
_entity.id
_entity.type
_entity.pdbx_description
1 polymer ?
#
loop_
_entity_poly.entity_id
_entity_poly.type
_entity_poly.pdbx_seq_one_letter_code
_entity_poly.pdbx_strand_id
1 'polypeptide(L)'
;MDSIFHEKQEGSLCAQHCLNNLLQGEYFTPVDLSSIAHQLDEEERMRMAEGGMASEEYRTFLQQPSGNMDDSGFFSIQVISNALKVWGLEIILFNSPEYQSLMINPINEKAFICNYKEHWFTIRKLGQQ
;
A
#
# COMPACT_ATOMS: atom_id res chain seq x y z
N MET A 1 21.37 -22.09 4.07
CA MET A 1 21.51 -20.63 4.17
C MET A 1 20.14 -20.10 3.82
N ASP A 2 19.41 -19.58 4.79
CA ASP A 2 18.15 -18.90 4.50
C ASP A 2 18.54 -17.60 3.80
N SER A 3 18.50 -17.62 2.47
CA SER A 3 18.86 -16.49 1.63
C SER A 3 17.83 -15.38 1.85
N ILE A 4 18.29 -14.19 2.25
CA ILE A 4 17.45 -13.01 2.33
C ILE A 4 16.93 -12.73 0.92
N PHE A 5 15.61 -12.64 0.79
CA PHE A 5 15.00 -12.24 -0.47
C PHE A 5 15.13 -10.72 -0.61
N HIS A 6 15.71 -10.28 -1.72
CA HIS A 6 15.79 -8.87 -2.08
C HIS A 6 15.50 -8.67 -3.57
N GLU A 7 14.31 -8.16 -3.86
CA GLU A 7 13.92 -7.69 -5.18
C GLU A 7 14.40 -6.24 -5.34
N LYS A 8 15.36 -6.04 -6.25
CA LYS A 8 15.85 -4.70 -6.59
C LYS A 8 14.79 -3.99 -7.42
N GLN A 9 14.61 -2.71 -7.14
CA GLN A 9 13.65 -1.92 -7.89
C GLN A 9 14.11 -1.68 -9.34
N GLU A 10 13.18 -1.92 -10.27
CA GLU A 10 13.30 -1.54 -11.67
C GLU A 10 12.19 -0.54 -12.03
N GLY A 11 12.56 0.61 -12.60
CA GLY A 11 11.62 1.68 -12.89
C GLY A 11 11.01 2.32 -11.62
N SER A 12 9.73 2.68 -11.68
CA SER A 12 9.00 3.41 -10.64
C SER A 12 8.11 2.52 -9.76
N LEU A 13 8.22 1.19 -9.88
CA LEU A 13 7.34 0.20 -9.26
C LEU A 13 7.63 -0.07 -7.77
N CYS A 14 7.87 1.00 -7.00
CA CYS A 14 8.33 0.89 -5.61
C CYS A 14 7.37 0.11 -4.70
N ALA A 15 6.05 0.19 -4.93
CA ALA A 15 5.06 -0.54 -4.12
C ALA A 15 5.18 -2.06 -4.27
N GLN A 16 5.40 -2.57 -5.50
CA GLN A 16 5.63 -3.99 -5.75
C GLN A 16 6.84 -4.47 -4.95
N HIS A 17 7.98 -3.83 -5.15
CA HIS A 17 9.24 -4.25 -4.54
C HIS A 17 9.19 -4.08 -3.01
N CYS A 18 8.52 -3.04 -2.52
CA CYS A 18 8.25 -2.85 -1.10
C CYS A 18 7.51 -4.06 -0.52
N LEU A 19 6.41 -4.49 -1.14
CA LEU A 19 5.60 -5.63 -0.69
C LEU A 19 6.33 -6.97 -0.81
N ASN A 20 7.03 -7.21 -1.92
CA ASN A 20 7.76 -8.47 -2.14
C ASN A 20 8.96 -8.60 -1.19
N ASN A 21 9.70 -7.51 -0.96
CA ASN A 21 10.75 -7.46 0.05
C ASN A 21 10.19 -7.66 1.46
N LEU A 22 9.02 -7.07 1.75
CA LEU A 22 8.32 -7.31 3.01
C LEU A 22 7.97 -8.77 3.17
N LEU A 23 7.35 -9.42 2.19
CA LEU A 23 6.88 -10.79 2.30
C LEU A 23 7.99 -11.83 2.10
N GLN A 24 9.20 -11.39 1.72
CA GLN A 24 10.34 -12.24 1.42
C GLN A 24 10.07 -13.22 0.26
N GLY A 25 9.44 -12.73 -0.81
CA GLY A 25 9.18 -13.47 -2.05
C GLY A 25 8.45 -12.65 -3.11
N GLU A 26 8.40 -13.15 -4.34
CA GLU A 26 7.73 -12.53 -5.50
C GLU A 26 6.21 -12.80 -5.46
N TYR A 27 5.49 -12.13 -4.56
CA TYR A 27 4.05 -12.37 -4.35
C TYR A 27 3.14 -11.43 -5.14
N PHE A 28 3.63 -10.26 -5.49
CA PHE A 28 2.89 -9.25 -6.23
C PHE A 28 3.62 -8.85 -7.50
N THR A 29 2.82 -8.59 -8.54
CA THR A 29 3.24 -7.97 -9.80
C THR A 29 2.54 -6.61 -9.96
N PRO A 30 2.94 -5.76 -10.91
CA PRO A 30 2.25 -4.49 -11.18
C PRO A 30 0.78 -4.71 -11.56
N VAL A 31 0.49 -5.81 -12.27
CA VAL A 31 -0.87 -6.14 -12.72
C VAL A 31 -1.78 -6.44 -11.53
N ASP A 32 -1.26 -7.14 -10.52
CA ASP A 32 -2.02 -7.42 -9.30
C ASP A 32 -2.36 -6.13 -8.56
N LEU A 33 -1.39 -5.22 -8.41
CA LEU A 33 -1.58 -3.93 -7.74
C LEU A 33 -2.50 -3.00 -8.51
N SER A 34 -2.41 -2.96 -9.84
CA SER A 34 -3.35 -2.21 -10.70
C SER A 34 -4.78 -2.74 -10.56
N SER A 35 -4.96 -4.06 -10.45
CA SER A 35 -6.28 -4.65 -10.26
C SER A 35 -6.90 -4.22 -8.92
N ILE A 36 -6.09 -4.19 -7.85
CA ILE A 36 -6.52 -3.68 -6.54
C ILE A 36 -6.86 -2.18 -6.61
N ALA A 37 -6.02 -1.38 -7.29
CA ALA A 37 -6.27 0.06 -7.46
C ALA A 37 -7.61 0.34 -8.16
N HIS A 38 -7.88 -0.36 -9.27
CA HIS A 38 -9.14 -0.22 -10.00
C HIS A 38 -10.36 -0.63 -9.16
N GLN A 39 -10.24 -1.69 -8.36
CA GLN A 39 -11.32 -2.08 -7.46
C GLN A 39 -11.60 -0.97 -6.43
N LEU A 40 -10.56 -0.37 -5.85
CA LEU A 40 -10.71 0.72 -4.89
C LEU A 40 -11.34 1.96 -5.52
N ASP A 41 -10.91 2.32 -6.73
CA ASP A 41 -11.50 3.44 -7.48
C ASP A 41 -13.00 3.22 -7.73
N GLU A 42 -13.40 1.99 -8.06
CA GLU A 42 -14.81 1.64 -8.26
C GLU A 42 -15.60 1.69 -6.94
N GLU A 43 -15.03 1.19 -5.84
CA GLU A 43 -15.65 1.30 -4.52
C GLU A 43 -15.84 2.77 -4.08
N GLU A 44 -14.84 3.62 -4.32
CA GLU A 44 -14.91 5.06 -4.09
C GLU A 44 -15.99 5.72 -4.97
N ARG A 45 -16.05 5.36 -6.25
CA ARG A 45 -17.09 5.83 -7.19
C ARG A 45 -18.48 5.47 -6.72
N MET A 46 -18.69 4.24 -6.24
CA MET A 46 -19.97 3.78 -5.75
C MET A 46 -20.38 4.51 -4.47
N ARG A 47 -19.45 4.76 -3.55
CA ARG A 47 -19.73 5.59 -2.35
C ARG A 47 -20.10 7.02 -2.71
N MET A 48 -19.41 7.63 -3.67
CA MET A 48 -19.77 8.98 -4.14
C MET A 48 -21.16 9.02 -4.78
N ALA A 49 -21.57 7.95 -5.46
CA ALA A 49 -22.91 7.84 -6.05
C ALA A 49 -24.05 7.82 -4.99
N GLU A 50 -23.77 7.42 -3.75
CA GLU A 50 -24.74 7.47 -2.64
C GLU A 50 -25.16 8.91 -2.31
N GLY A 51 -24.31 9.90 -2.58
CA GLY A 51 -24.62 11.33 -2.49
C GLY A 51 -25.51 11.85 -3.63
N GLY A 52 -25.89 10.98 -4.58
CA GLY A 52 -26.72 11.28 -5.73
C GLY A 52 -25.91 11.47 -7.01
N MET A 53 -26.15 10.63 -8.02
CA MET A 53 -25.42 10.65 -9.30
C MET A 53 -25.57 11.95 -10.13
N ALA A 54 -26.57 12.78 -9.81
CA ALA A 54 -26.77 14.06 -10.47
C ALA A 54 -26.02 15.23 -9.81
N SER A 55 -25.39 14.99 -8.64
CA SER A 55 -24.69 16.01 -7.87
C SER A 55 -23.47 16.54 -8.60
N GLU A 56 -23.08 17.77 -8.27
CA GLU A 56 -21.87 18.40 -8.83
C GLU A 56 -20.61 17.67 -8.34
N GLU A 57 -20.64 17.20 -7.10
CA GLU A 57 -19.57 16.45 -6.46
C GLU A 57 -19.31 15.13 -7.19
N TYR A 58 -20.36 14.37 -7.54
CA TYR A 58 -20.22 13.12 -8.28
C TYR A 58 -19.66 13.36 -9.69
N ARG A 59 -20.16 14.39 -10.39
CA ARG A 59 -19.65 14.76 -11.72
C ARG A 59 -18.19 15.19 -11.69
N THR A 60 -17.80 15.93 -10.65
CA THR A 60 -16.41 16.37 -10.45
C THR A 60 -15.51 15.18 -10.16
N PHE A 61 -15.94 14.25 -9.31
CA PHE A 61 -15.22 13.02 -9.01
C PHE A 61 -14.96 12.19 -10.27
N LEU A 62 -15.96 12.02 -11.16
CA LEU A 62 -15.80 11.27 -12.41
C LEU A 62 -14.76 11.86 -13.39
N GLN A 63 -14.38 13.12 -13.23
CA GLN A 63 -13.36 13.77 -14.06
C GLN A 63 -11.96 13.68 -13.46
N GLN A 64 -11.85 13.27 -12.19
CA GLN A 64 -10.56 13.14 -11.51
C GLN A 64 -9.86 11.86 -11.98
N PRO A 65 -8.52 11.88 -12.12
CA PRO A 65 -7.75 10.66 -12.32
C PRO A 65 -7.86 9.77 -11.08
N SER A 66 -7.47 8.50 -11.22
CA SER A 66 -7.37 7.58 -10.09
C SER A 66 -6.49 8.17 -8.99
N GLY A 67 -6.98 8.12 -7.75
CA GLY A 67 -6.18 8.42 -6.56
C GLY A 67 -5.34 7.24 -6.10
N ASN A 68 -5.59 6.05 -6.65
CA ASN A 68 -4.98 4.79 -6.22
C ASN A 68 -3.80 4.35 -7.09
N MET A 69 -3.74 4.82 -8.34
CA MET A 69 -2.64 4.56 -9.28
C MET A 69 -2.44 5.74 -10.23
N ASP A 70 -1.19 6.09 -10.53
CA ASP A 70 -0.85 7.08 -11.57
C ASP A 70 -0.07 6.49 -12.75
N ASP A 71 0.10 7.28 -13.81
CA ASP A 71 0.82 6.90 -15.04
C ASP A 71 2.32 6.67 -14.81
N SER A 72 2.85 7.09 -13.65
CA SER A 72 4.25 6.84 -13.27
C SER A 72 4.45 5.45 -12.65
N GLY A 73 3.38 4.76 -12.26
CA GLY A 73 3.43 3.49 -11.54
C GLY A 73 3.47 3.64 -10.02
N PHE A 74 3.13 4.83 -9.50
CA PHE A 74 2.91 5.04 -8.07
C PHE A 74 1.58 4.41 -7.64
N PHE A 75 1.56 3.82 -6.45
CA PHE A 75 0.37 3.25 -5.84
C PHE A 75 0.10 3.86 -4.47
N SER A 76 -1.17 4.08 -4.16
CA SER A 76 -1.60 4.65 -2.88
C SER A 76 -1.37 3.69 -1.70
N ILE A 77 -1.43 4.24 -0.49
CA ILE A 77 -1.38 3.43 0.73
C ILE A 77 -2.57 2.46 0.84
N GLN A 78 -3.73 2.82 0.29
CA GLN A 78 -4.92 1.96 0.26
C GLN A 78 -4.68 0.70 -0.57
N VAL A 79 -3.96 0.80 -1.70
CA VAL A 79 -3.57 -0.36 -2.51
C VAL A 79 -2.65 -1.28 -1.72
N ILE A 80 -1.59 -0.73 -1.10
CA ILE A 80 -0.64 -1.50 -0.29
C ILE A 80 -1.35 -2.19 0.89
N SER A 81 -2.25 -1.47 1.58
CA SER A 81 -3.05 -2.00 2.69
C SER A 81 -3.93 -3.17 2.24
N ASN A 82 -4.65 -3.04 1.12
CA ASN A 82 -5.51 -4.10 0.62
C ASN A 82 -4.73 -5.32 0.10
N ALA A 83 -3.56 -5.11 -0.51
CA ALA A 83 -2.67 -6.20 -0.90
C ALA A 83 -2.28 -7.08 0.31
N LEU A 84 -1.95 -6.46 1.44
CA LEU A 84 -1.57 -7.18 2.66
C LEU A 84 -2.73 -7.91 3.36
N LYS A 85 -3.97 -7.45 3.19
CA LYS A 85 -5.15 -8.13 3.75
C LYS A 85 -5.32 -9.56 3.24
N VAL A 86 -4.86 -9.87 2.02
CA VAL A 86 -4.88 -11.24 1.46
C VAL A 86 -4.10 -12.21 2.36
N TRP A 87 -3.09 -11.72 3.07
CA TRP A 87 -2.26 -12.47 4.01
C TRP A 87 -2.71 -12.34 5.47
N GLY A 88 -3.86 -11.71 5.72
CA GLY A 88 -4.33 -11.40 7.07
C GLY A 88 -3.43 -10.39 7.80
N LEU A 89 -2.71 -9.54 7.07
CA LEU A 89 -1.84 -8.51 7.62
C LEU A 89 -2.52 -7.14 7.55
N GLU A 90 -2.30 -6.33 8.58
CA GLU A 90 -2.84 -4.98 8.70
C GLU A 90 -1.70 -3.96 8.84
N ILE A 91 -1.91 -2.77 8.28
CA ILE A 91 -1.00 -1.63 8.42
C ILE A 91 -1.55 -0.69 9.46
N ILE A 92 -0.74 -0.35 10.46
CA ILE A 92 -1.04 0.67 11.46
C ILE A 92 -0.08 1.83 11.27
N LEU A 93 -0.59 3.06 11.29
CA LEU A 93 0.25 4.25 11.23
C LEU A 93 1.08 4.35 12.53
N PHE A 94 2.39 4.48 12.38
CA PHE A 94 3.33 4.56 13.51
C PHE A 94 3.01 5.70 14.49
N ASN A 95 2.51 6.84 13.97
CA ASN A 95 2.13 8.00 14.79
C ASN A 95 0.66 8.00 15.21
N SER A 96 -0.09 6.91 14.96
CA SER A 96 -1.49 6.83 15.41
C SER A 96 -1.56 6.75 16.94
N PRO A 97 -2.60 7.35 17.57
CA PRO A 97 -2.83 7.18 19.01
C PRO A 97 -2.92 5.72 19.43
N GLU A 98 -3.52 4.89 18.58
CA GLU A 98 -3.68 3.45 18.78
C GLU A 98 -2.32 2.75 18.93
N TYR A 99 -1.41 2.94 17.97
CA TYR A 99 -0.04 2.38 18.07
C TYR A 99 0.74 2.95 19.27
N GLN A 100 0.68 4.27 19.47
CA GLN A 100 1.43 4.93 20.56
C GLN A 100 0.98 4.46 21.95
N SER A 101 -0.32 4.15 22.11
CA SER A 101 -0.88 3.62 23.37
C SER A 101 -0.32 2.25 23.77
N LEU A 102 0.18 1.47 22.80
CA LEU A 102 0.76 0.15 23.06
C LEU A 102 2.14 0.24 23.70
N MET A 103 2.80 1.41 23.65
CA MET A 103 4.14 1.66 24.19
C MET A 103 5.17 0.61 23.73
N ILE A 104 5.02 0.12 22.49
CA ILE A 104 5.93 -0.86 21.91
C ILE A 104 7.24 -0.18 21.53
N ASN A 105 8.36 -0.76 21.96
CA ASN A 105 9.67 -0.33 21.47
C ASN A 105 9.80 -0.73 19.98
N PRO A 106 10.02 0.21 19.04
CA PRO A 106 10.08 -0.07 17.61
C PRO A 106 11.08 -1.17 17.21
N ILE A 107 12.13 -1.42 18.00
CA ILE A 107 13.10 -2.49 17.75
C ILE A 107 12.50 -3.92 17.86
N ASN A 108 11.34 -4.03 18.49
CA ASN A 108 10.63 -5.28 18.68
C ASN A 108 9.64 -5.56 17.55
N GLU A 109 9.35 -4.58 16.70
CA GLU A 109 8.51 -4.79 15.53
C GLU A 109 9.19 -5.67 14.50
N LYS A 110 8.37 -6.40 13.74
CA LYS A 110 8.87 -7.32 12.71
C LYS A 110 9.25 -6.60 11.43
N ALA A 111 8.48 -5.58 11.07
CA ALA A 111 8.72 -4.81 9.86
C ALA A 111 8.01 -3.45 9.89
N PHE A 112 8.49 -2.55 9.05
CA PHE A 112 7.91 -1.25 8.75
C PHE A 112 7.81 -1.08 7.24
N ILE A 113 6.75 -0.43 6.80
CA ILE A 113 6.65 0.17 5.47
C ILE A 113 6.83 1.66 5.65
N CYS A 114 7.72 2.24 4.87
CA CYS A 114 8.01 3.68 4.91
C CYS A 114 7.65 4.32 3.58
N ASN A 115 7.12 5.54 3.65
CA ASN A 115 7.03 6.44 2.51
C ASN A 115 7.98 7.62 2.75
N TYR A 116 8.93 7.84 1.85
CA TYR A 116 9.75 9.05 1.87
C TYR A 116 9.79 9.66 0.48
N LYS A 117 9.30 10.90 0.35
CA LYS A 117 9.21 11.62 -0.94
C LYS A 117 8.57 10.77 -2.05
N GLU A 118 7.38 10.25 -1.77
CA GLU A 118 6.60 9.44 -2.72
C GLU A 118 7.29 8.12 -3.13
N HIS A 119 8.15 7.59 -2.26
CA HIS A 119 8.84 6.33 -2.49
C HIS A 119 8.58 5.35 -1.36
N TRP A 120 8.00 4.19 -1.70
CA TRP A 120 7.72 3.10 -0.78
C TRP A 120 8.92 2.17 -0.63
N PHE A 121 9.28 1.84 0.60
CA PHE A 121 10.29 0.82 0.90
C PHE A 121 10.00 0.12 2.22
N THR A 122 10.58 -1.07 2.37
CA THR A 122 10.40 -1.92 3.56
C THR A 122 11.66 -1.95 4.40
N ILE A 123 11.47 -1.90 5.72
CA ILE A 123 12.46 -2.29 6.72
C ILE A 123 11.93 -3.53 7.41
N ARG A 124 12.62 -4.67 7.30
CA ARG A 124 12.18 -5.94 7.92
C ARG A 124 13.30 -6.51 8.79
N LYS A 125 12.96 -6.85 10.02
CA LYS A 125 13.82 -7.57 10.96
C LYS A 125 14.01 -9.01 10.48
N LEU A 126 15.25 -9.49 10.43
CA LEU A 126 15.58 -10.83 9.94
C LEU A 126 16.47 -11.55 10.96
N GLY A 127 15.89 -12.57 11.58
CA GLY A 127 16.56 -13.29 12.68
C GLY A 127 16.75 -12.39 13.90
N GLN A 128 18.00 -12.23 14.34
CA GLN A 128 18.37 -11.38 15.48
C GLN A 128 18.86 -9.98 15.06
N GLN A 129 18.82 -9.68 13.76
CA GLN A 129 19.28 -8.42 13.17
C GLN A 129 18.12 -7.53 12.78
#